data_AF-A0A0A0LW35-F1
#
_entry.id   AF-A0A0A0LW35-F1
#
_cell.length_a   1.000
_cell.length_b   1.000
_cell.length_c   1.000
_cell.angle_alpha   90.00
_cell.angle_beta   90.00
_cell.angle_gamma   90.00
#
_symmetry.space_group_name_H-M   'P 1'
#
loop_
_entity.id
_entity.type
_entity.pdbx_description
1 polymer ?
#
loop_
_entity_poly.entity_id
_entity_poly.type
_entity_poly.pdbx_seq_one_letter_code
_entity_poly.pdbx_strand_id
1 'polypeptide(L)'
;MDCSLFPFPHLIRIVLVQEVFDKDLFKRDDRMGRASINLQPMQSASRLSKILRMSTGETTLRKVVPGRDDCVSEEYSIRCIDGEVVQDVWLRLGGVESGEIQVRMKYVEEQMNLE
;
A
#
# COMPACT_ATOMS: atom_id res chain seq x y z
N MET A 1 30.31 10.33 -26.15
CA MET A 1 29.67 9.92 -24.90
C MET A 1 29.76 11.11 -23.97
N ASP A 2 28.65 11.80 -23.69
CA ASP A 2 28.63 12.69 -22.53
C ASP A 2 27.20 13.02 -22.05
N CYS A 3 26.92 12.54 -20.84
CA CYS A 3 26.11 13.09 -19.73
C CYS A 3 24.87 13.96 -19.99
N SER A 4 23.94 13.56 -20.87
CA SER A 4 22.63 14.21 -20.99
C SER A 4 21.44 13.42 -20.40
N LEU A 5 21.64 12.43 -19.53
CA LEU A 5 20.52 11.77 -18.84
C LEU A 5 20.51 12.14 -17.36
N PHE A 6 19.59 13.05 -17.06
CA PHE A 6 19.27 13.64 -15.77
C PHE A 6 19.29 12.63 -14.60
N PRO A 7 19.78 13.06 -13.43
CA PRO A 7 19.85 12.22 -12.24
C PRO A 7 18.43 11.83 -11.84
N PHE A 8 18.22 10.55 -11.61
CA PHE A 8 16.98 9.97 -11.09
C PHE A 8 16.37 10.90 -10.02
N PRO A 9 15.13 11.40 -10.18
CA PRO A 9 14.48 12.10 -9.09
C PRO A 9 14.41 11.10 -7.94
N HIS A 10 14.92 11.50 -6.77
CA HIS A 10 14.93 10.69 -5.56
C HIS A 10 13.55 10.03 -5.42
N LEU A 11 13.50 8.71 -5.64
CA LEU A 11 12.24 7.96 -5.63
C LEU A 11 11.79 7.88 -4.17
N ILE A 12 11.01 8.87 -3.72
CA ILE A 12 10.44 8.87 -2.37
C ILE A 12 9.47 7.68 -2.32
N ARG A 13 9.90 6.58 -1.70
CA ARG A 13 9.04 5.42 -1.44
C ARG A 13 8.16 5.76 -0.25
N ILE A 14 6.85 5.90 -0.48
CA ILE A 14 5.88 6.01 0.60
C ILE A 14 5.61 4.60 1.09
N VAL A 15 5.99 4.31 2.33
CA VAL A 15 5.88 2.99 2.94
C VAL A 15 5.00 3.09 4.17
N LEU A 16 3.96 2.24 4.23
CA LEU A 16 3.19 2.02 5.44
C LEU A 16 3.87 0.92 6.26
N VAL A 17 4.13 1.18 7.54
CA VAL A 17 4.69 0.22 8.47
C VAL A 17 3.62 -0.13 9.52
N GLN A 18 3.41 -1.42 9.75
CA GLN A 18 2.51 -1.96 10.76
C GLN A 18 3.32 -2.76 11.78
N GLU A 19 3.04 -2.54 13.05
CA GLU A 19 3.65 -3.27 14.17
C GLU A 19 2.53 -3.82 15.06
N VAL A 20 2.63 -5.11 15.41
CA VAL A 20 1.64 -5.81 16.24
C VAL A 20 2.22 -6.00 17.63
N PHE A 21 1.40 -5.84 18.66
CA PHE A 21 1.79 -5.98 20.06
C PHE A 21 0.74 -6.78 20.83
N ASP A 22 1.20 -7.64 21.74
CA ASP A 22 0.32 -8.26 22.73
C ASP A 22 0.10 -7.30 23.89
N LYS A 23 -1.14 -7.10 24.28
CA LYS A 23 -1.47 -6.12 25.31
C LYS A 23 -1.48 -6.79 26.67
N ASP A 24 -0.53 -6.42 27.51
CA ASP A 24 -0.39 -6.96 28.86
C ASP A 24 -0.92 -5.99 29.93
N LEU A 25 -1.52 -6.53 30.99
CA LEU A 25 -2.10 -5.72 32.09
C LEU A 25 -1.06 -5.29 33.13
N PHE A 26 -0.01 -6.06 33.34
CA PHE A 26 0.97 -5.86 34.42
C PHE A 26 2.42 -5.87 33.93
N LYS A 27 2.63 -5.99 32.62
CA LYS A 27 3.93 -5.99 31.96
C LYS A 27 3.91 -5.04 30.77
N ARG A 28 5.07 -4.81 30.18
CA ARG A 28 5.19 -4.07 28.93
C ARG A 28 4.75 -4.99 27.79
N ASP A 29 3.95 -4.44 26.88
CA ASP A 29 3.48 -5.12 25.68
C ASP A 29 4.62 -5.75 24.86
N ASP A 30 4.47 -7.04 24.55
CA ASP A 30 5.42 -7.81 23.76
C ASP A 30 5.19 -7.56 22.26
N ARG A 31 6.28 -7.37 21.50
CA ARG A 31 6.20 -7.16 20.04
C ARG A 31 5.88 -8.50 19.35
N MET A 32 4.75 -8.55 18.65
CA MET A 32 4.25 -9.70 17.87
C MET A 32 4.51 -9.56 16.36
N GLY A 33 5.51 -8.76 15.97
CA GLY A 33 6.02 -8.69 14.61
C GLY A 33 5.74 -7.37 13.90
N ARG A 34 6.32 -7.26 12.70
CA ARG A 34 6.29 -6.03 11.89
C ARG A 34 6.13 -6.37 10.42
N ALA A 35 5.31 -5.60 9.71
CA ALA A 35 5.17 -5.67 8.26
C ALA A 35 5.24 -4.28 7.63
N SER A 36 5.59 -4.22 6.35
CA SER A 36 5.58 -2.98 5.58
C SER A 36 5.06 -3.18 4.17
N ILE A 37 4.42 -2.14 3.62
CA ILE A 37 3.92 -2.14 2.25
C ILE A 37 4.19 -0.81 1.55
N ASN A 38 4.56 -0.89 0.27
CA ASN A 38 4.75 0.26 -0.60
C ASN A 38 3.40 0.79 -1.11
N LEU A 39 3.13 2.08 -0.90
CA LEU A 39 1.90 2.74 -1.35
C LEU A 39 2.04 3.39 -2.74
N GLN A 40 3.23 3.42 -3.34
CA GLN A 40 3.45 3.94 -4.69
C GLN A 40 2.54 3.30 -5.77
N PRO A 41 2.29 1.97 -5.77
CA PRO A 41 1.34 1.36 -6.70
C PRO A 41 -0.08 1.93 -6.57
N MET A 42 -0.53 2.17 -5.34
CA MET A 42 -1.85 2.74 -5.04
C MET A 42 -1.98 4.19 -5.49
N GLN A 43 -0.94 5.01 -5.24
CA GLN A 43 -0.89 6.39 -5.70
C GLN A 43 -0.89 6.48 -7.24
N SER A 44 -0.19 5.57 -7.91
CA SER A 44 -0.16 5.52 -9.37
C SER A 44 -1.53 5.12 -9.94
N ALA A 45 -2.19 4.16 -9.30
CA ALA A 45 -3.54 3.72 -9.65
C ALA A 45 -4.58 4.84 -9.46
N SER A 46 -4.48 5.66 -8.40
CA SER A 46 -5.41 6.78 -8.18
C SER A 46 -5.25 7.91 -9.21
N ARG A 47 -4.04 8.14 -9.73
CA ARG A 47 -3.85 9.05 -10.87
C ARG A 47 -4.48 8.48 -12.15
N LEU A 48 -4.32 7.18 -12.38
CA LEU A 48 -4.89 6.51 -13.55
C LEU A 48 -6.42 6.53 -13.54
N SER A 49 -7.07 6.24 -12.41
CA SER A 49 -8.53 6.25 -12.31
C SER A 49 -9.14 7.62 -12.66
N LYS A 50 -8.47 8.70 -12.25
CA LYS A 50 -8.86 10.09 -12.59
C LYS A 50 -8.71 10.39 -14.07
N ILE A 51 -7.59 10.01 -14.69
CA ILE A 51 -7.35 10.22 -16.13
C ILE A 51 -8.43 9.49 -16.95
N LEU A 52 -8.80 8.29 -16.52
CA LEU A 52 -9.83 7.47 -17.15
C LEU A 52 -11.26 7.89 -16.77
N ARG A 53 -11.43 8.89 -15.89
CA ARG A 53 -12.73 9.39 -15.40
C ARG A 53 -13.65 8.26 -14.92
N MET A 54 -13.08 7.31 -14.21
CA MET A 54 -13.80 6.14 -13.73
C MET A 54 -14.75 6.54 -12.61
N SER A 55 -16.04 6.35 -12.83
CA SER A 55 -17.10 6.76 -11.90
C SER A 55 -18.09 5.65 -11.55
N THR A 56 -18.15 4.59 -12.36
CA THR A 56 -19.11 3.48 -12.17
C THR A 56 -18.47 2.13 -12.47
N GLY A 57 -18.90 1.11 -11.74
CA GLY A 57 -18.50 -0.27 -11.96
C GLY A 57 -17.17 -0.63 -11.31
N GLU A 58 -16.75 -1.89 -11.52
CA GLU A 58 -15.52 -2.44 -10.99
C GLU A 58 -14.48 -2.62 -12.11
N THR A 59 -13.26 -2.17 -11.87
CA THR A 59 -12.16 -2.35 -12.81
C THR A 59 -10.85 -2.54 -12.06
N THR A 60 -10.07 -3.53 -12.47
CA THR A 60 -8.71 -3.73 -11.95
C THR A 60 -7.76 -2.73 -12.61
N LEU A 61 -7.19 -1.83 -11.81
CA LEU A 61 -6.23 -0.81 -12.27
C LEU A 61 -4.82 -1.38 -12.37
N ARG A 62 -4.45 -2.26 -11.44
CA ARG A 62 -3.10 -2.82 -11.36
C ARG A 62 -3.10 -4.14 -10.58
N LYS A 63 -2.27 -5.08 -11.02
CA LYS A 63 -1.83 -6.23 -10.24
C LYS A 63 -0.42 -6.00 -9.70
N VAL A 64 -0.16 -6.43 -8.48
CA VAL A 64 1.14 -6.31 -7.83
C VAL A 64 1.56 -7.68 -7.34
N VAL A 65 2.69 -8.16 -7.89
CA VAL A 65 3.33 -9.41 -7.49
C VAL A 65 4.34 -9.10 -6.38
N PRO A 66 4.37 -9.86 -5.28
CA PRO A 66 5.34 -9.65 -4.20
C PRO A 66 6.78 -9.76 -4.69
N GLY A 67 7.63 -8.82 -4.29
CA GLY A 67 9.09 -8.99 -4.39
C GLY A 67 9.62 -9.95 -3.31
N ARG A 68 10.87 -10.41 -3.47
CA ARG A 68 11.52 -11.28 -2.46
C ARG A 68 11.65 -10.64 -1.07
N ASP A 69 11.73 -9.31 -1.03
CA ASP A 69 11.94 -8.54 0.20
C ASP A 69 10.67 -7.81 0.68
N ASP A 70 9.52 -7.98 0.01
CA ASP A 70 8.28 -7.36 0.43
C ASP A 70 7.58 -8.22 1.49
N CYS A 71 6.90 -7.59 2.45
CA CYS A 71 6.12 -8.32 3.46
C CYS A 71 4.79 -8.86 2.92
N VAL A 72 4.57 -8.81 1.60
CA VAL A 72 3.30 -9.22 0.98
C VAL A 72 3.30 -10.73 0.77
N SER A 73 2.32 -11.43 1.33
CA SER A 73 2.24 -12.90 1.24
C SER A 73 1.79 -13.39 -0.13
N GLU A 74 0.94 -12.63 -0.82
CA GLU A 74 0.24 -13.08 -2.04
C GLU A 74 0.09 -11.95 -3.08
N GLU A 75 -0.13 -12.30 -4.36
CA GLU A 75 -0.50 -11.30 -5.37
C GLU A 75 -1.76 -10.54 -4.92
N TYR A 76 -1.73 -9.21 -5.09
CA TYR A 76 -2.91 -8.38 -4.84
C TYR A 76 -3.23 -7.47 -6.01
N SER A 77 -4.49 -7.05 -6.06
CA SER A 77 -5.01 -6.14 -7.08
C SER A 77 -5.45 -4.82 -6.46
N ILE A 78 -5.13 -3.73 -7.15
CA ILE A 78 -5.67 -2.40 -6.88
C ILE A 78 -6.83 -2.21 -7.85
N ARG A 79 -8.01 -1.94 -7.30
CA ARG A 79 -9.27 -1.87 -8.03
C ARG A 79 -9.87 -0.48 -7.89
N CYS A 80 -10.56 -0.04 -8.94
CA CYS A 80 -11.51 1.06 -8.85
C CYS A 80 -12.91 0.46 -8.76
N ILE A 81 -13.65 0.80 -7.72
CA ILE A 81 -15.02 0.36 -7.49
C ILE A 81 -15.85 1.63 -7.30
N ASP A 82 -16.73 1.93 -8.26
CA ASP A 82 -17.62 3.11 -8.22
C ASP A 82 -16.86 4.42 -7.96
N GLY A 83 -15.72 4.58 -8.63
CA GLY A 83 -14.84 5.75 -8.50
C GLY A 83 -13.86 5.69 -7.33
N GLU A 84 -13.97 4.70 -6.44
CA GLU A 84 -13.11 4.55 -5.27
C GLU A 84 -11.93 3.61 -5.56
N VAL A 85 -10.71 4.04 -5.22
CA VAL A 85 -9.52 3.19 -5.39
C VAL A 85 -9.27 2.41 -4.13
N VAL A 86 -9.38 1.08 -4.22
CA VAL A 86 -9.29 0.15 -3.10
C VAL A 86 -8.25 -0.93 -3.38
N GLN A 87 -7.52 -1.36 -2.35
CA GLN A 87 -6.70 -2.57 -2.39
C GLN A 87 -6.88 -3.40 -1.12
N ASP A 88 -6.84 -4.71 -1.29
CA ASP A 88 -6.84 -5.70 -0.22
C ASP A 88 -5.51 -6.43 -0.26
N VAL A 89 -4.76 -6.47 0.84
CA VAL A 89 -3.44 -7.10 0.87
C VAL A 89 -3.26 -7.96 2.10
N TRP A 90 -2.58 -9.09 1.94
CA TRP A 90 -2.11 -9.94 3.03
C TRP A 90 -0.64 -9.65 3.30
N LEU A 91 -0.33 -9.30 4.54
CA LEU A 91 1.03 -9.00 4.97
C LEU A 91 1.52 -10.04 5.97
N ARG A 92 2.67 -10.63 5.71
CA ARG A 92 3.40 -11.51 6.62
C ARG A 92 4.18 -10.70 7.63
N LEU A 93 4.01 -11.02 8.91
CA LEU A 93 4.75 -10.39 9.99
C LEU A 93 6.17 -10.94 10.04
N GLY A 94 7.16 -10.05 9.97
CA GLY A 94 8.56 -10.36 10.20
C GLY A 94 8.94 -10.24 11.67
N GLY A 95 10.00 -10.95 12.06
CA GLY A 95 10.52 -10.95 13.43
C GLY A 95 9.74 -11.82 14.42
N VAL A 96 8.83 -12.67 13.92
CA VAL A 96 8.06 -13.66 14.69
C VAL A 96 8.04 -15.00 13.96
N GLU A 97 7.74 -16.08 14.68
CA GLU A 97 7.67 -17.44 14.12
C GLU A 97 6.54 -17.60 13.10
N SER A 98 5.42 -16.92 13.33
CA SER A 98 4.25 -16.94 12.45
C SER A 98 3.40 -15.69 12.66
N GLY A 99 2.55 -15.38 11.68
CA GLY A 99 1.58 -14.29 11.75
C GLY A 99 1.38 -13.60 10.41
N GLU A 100 0.13 -13.36 10.06
CA GLU A 100 -0.28 -12.60 8.89
C GLU A 100 -1.41 -11.64 9.26
N ILE A 101 -1.46 -10.48 8.60
CA ILE A 101 -2.54 -9.50 8.76
C ILE A 101 -3.14 -9.17 7.40
N GLN A 102 -4.46 -9.08 7.34
CA GLN A 102 -5.17 -8.57 6.17
C GLN A 102 -5.41 -7.07 6.33
N VAL A 103 -5.03 -6.29 5.34
CA VAL A 103 -5.21 -4.83 5.34
C VAL A 103 -5.97 -4.41 4.09
N ARG A 104 -7.12 -3.75 4.29
CA ARG A 104 -7.85 -3.03 3.24
C ARG A 104 -7.51 -1.56 3.30
N MET A 105 -7.13 -0.98 2.17
CA MET A 105 -6.86 0.45 2.05
C MET A 105 -7.73 1.07 0.96
N LYS A 106 -8.25 2.27 1.26
CA LYS A 106 -9.01 3.11 0.33
C LYS A 106 -8.28 4.43 0.15
N TYR A 107 -8.12 4.86 -1.10
CA TYR A 107 -7.55 6.17 -1.40
C TYR A 107 -8.63 7.22 -1.23
N VAL A 108 -8.38 8.22 -0.39
CA VAL A 108 -9.22 9.40 -0.21
C VAL A 108 -8.42 10.64 -0.58
N GLU A 109 -9.04 11.53 -1.33
CA GLU A 109 -8.51 12.85 -1.61
C GLU A 109 -9.32 13.86 -0.81
N GLU A 110 -8.64 14.73 -0.06
CA GLU A 110 -9.30 15.89 0.52
C GLU A 110 -9.75 16.81 -0.61
N GLN A 111 -11.05 17.01 -0.74
CA GLN A 111 -11.58 18.15 -1.46
C GLN A 111 -11.38 19.37 -0.56
N MET A 112 -10.29 20.11 -0.76
CA MET A 112 -10.20 21.47 -0.26
C MET A 112 -11.26 22.29 -1.00
N ASN A 113 -12.44 22.43 -0.39
CA ASN A 113 -13.40 23.45 -0.76
C ASN A 113 -12.76 24.80 -0.42
N LEU A 114 -12.08 25.39 -1.40
CA LEU A 114 -11.76 26.81 -1.39
C LEU A 114 -13.08 27.54 -1.70
N GLU A 115 -13.81 27.90 -0.64
CA GLU A 115 -14.83 28.95 -0.68
C GLU A 115 -14.19 30.32 -0.94
#